data_AF-A0A7C6MBQ4-F1
#
_entry.id   AF-A0A7C6MBQ4-F1
#
_cell.length_a   1.000
_cell.length_b   1.000
_cell.length_c   1.000
_cell.angle_alpha   90.00
_cell.angle_beta   90.00
_cell.angle_gamma   90.00
#
_symmetry.space_group_name_H-M   'P 1'
#
loop_
_entity.id
_entity.type
_entity.pdbx_description
1 polymer ?
#
loop_
_entity_poly.entity_id
_entity_poly.type
_entity_poly.pdbx_seq_one_letter_code
_entity_poly.pdbx_strand_id
1 'polypeptide(L)'
;MLTYRLSASDETAAIIREIMRNLGNEEIETGELILVEKGYELPETGISLVFAKENIPELIRLLYKFNENKQTPDFLIGRKHETFEPLHLDEILFFQSAGNNLFAHTEKQAYEMKHKLFE
;
A
#
# COMPACT_ATOMS: atom_id res chain seq x y z
N MET A 1 -3.43 6.07 -2.43
CA MET A 1 -3.15 6.46 -3.84
C MET A 1 -1.72 6.95 -3.92
N LEU A 2 -0.85 6.40 -4.80
CA LEU A 2 0.50 6.92 -5.01
C LEU A 2 0.54 7.83 -6.23
N THR A 3 1.31 8.91 -6.15
CA THR A 3 1.54 9.84 -7.25
C THR A 3 2.92 9.62 -7.84
N TYR A 4 3.04 9.66 -9.17
CA TYR A 4 4.31 9.38 -9.85
C TYR A 4 4.55 10.31 -11.04
N ARG A 5 5.80 10.42 -11.46
CA ARG A 5 6.18 10.95 -12.77
C ARG A 5 7.03 9.93 -13.53
N LEU A 6 6.97 9.97 -14.85
CA LEU A 6 7.60 8.99 -15.72
C LEU A 6 8.44 9.65 -16.82
N SER A 7 9.69 9.23 -16.94
CA SER A 7 10.59 9.62 -18.04
C SER A 7 11.04 8.36 -18.78
N ALA A 8 10.42 8.07 -19.91
CA ALA A 8 10.61 6.85 -20.68
C ALA A 8 10.25 7.06 -22.16
N SER A 9 10.59 6.10 -23.00
CA SER A 9 10.16 6.03 -24.40
C SER A 9 8.64 5.89 -24.50
N ASP A 10 8.03 6.34 -25.60
CA ASP A 10 6.58 6.33 -25.77
C ASP A 10 5.97 4.93 -25.57
N GLU A 11 6.64 3.90 -26.11
CA GLU A 11 6.23 2.49 -25.98
C GLU A 11 6.25 2.04 -24.51
N THR A 12 7.37 2.25 -23.82
CA THR A 12 7.51 1.92 -22.40
C THR A 12 6.54 2.73 -21.54
N ALA A 13 6.36 4.00 -21.86
CA ALA A 13 5.48 4.91 -21.13
C ALA A 13 4.01 4.48 -21.21
N ALA A 14 3.55 4.04 -22.39
CA ALA A 14 2.19 3.53 -22.57
C ALA A 14 1.91 2.33 -21.64
N ILE A 15 2.84 1.38 -21.58
CA ILE A 15 2.75 0.16 -20.75
C ILE A 15 2.69 0.54 -19.26
N ILE A 16 3.65 1.34 -18.79
CA ILE A 16 3.74 1.70 -17.36
C ILE A 16 2.51 2.52 -16.93
N ARG A 17 2.02 3.44 -17.77
CA ARG A 17 0.82 4.23 -17.49
C ARG A 17 -0.44 3.39 -17.36
N GLU A 18 -0.60 2.38 -18.21
CA GLU A 18 -1.73 1.45 -18.12
C GLU A 18 -1.69 0.69 -16.79
N ILE A 19 -0.52 0.18 -16.42
CA ILE A 19 -0.34 -0.59 -15.18
C ILE A 19 -0.57 0.29 -13.96
N MET A 20 0.03 1.48 -13.92
CA MET A 20 -0.13 2.42 -12.80
C MET A 20 -1.58 2.87 -12.64
N ARG A 21 -2.32 3.05 -13.73
CA ARG A 21 -3.75 3.35 -13.70
C ARG A 21 -4.58 2.19 -13.16
N ASN A 22 -4.30 0.96 -13.61
CA ASN A 22 -4.97 -0.25 -13.09
C ASN A 22 -4.69 -0.45 -11.59
N LEU A 23 -3.52 0.01 -11.15
CA LEU A 23 -3.09 0.06 -9.76
C LEU A 23 -3.68 1.23 -8.96
N GLY A 24 -4.52 2.08 -9.56
CA GLY A 24 -5.14 3.23 -8.91
C GLY A 24 -4.17 4.35 -8.55
N ASN A 25 -3.05 4.47 -9.27
CA ASN A 25 -2.05 5.52 -9.11
C ASN A 25 -2.22 6.60 -10.19
N GLU A 26 -1.78 7.81 -9.89
CA GLU A 26 -1.95 8.98 -10.74
C GLU A 26 -0.60 9.57 -11.16
N GLU A 27 -0.47 9.90 -12.45
CA GLU A 27 0.73 10.59 -12.96
C GLU A 27 0.57 12.10 -12.75
N ILE A 28 1.49 12.71 -12.01
CA ILE A 28 1.54 14.15 -11.77
C ILE A 28 2.98 14.65 -11.92
N GLU A 29 3.17 15.89 -12.36
CA GLU A 29 4.51 16.47 -12.58
C GLU A 29 5.37 16.50 -11.30
N THR A 30 4.74 16.66 -10.14
CA THR A 30 5.38 16.73 -8.81
C THR A 30 5.35 15.39 -8.07
N GLY A 31 5.19 14.27 -8.78
CA GLY A 31 5.04 12.95 -8.18
C GLY A 31 6.20 12.58 -7.26
N GLU A 32 5.89 11.98 -6.12
CA GLU A 32 6.88 11.58 -5.10
C GLU A 32 7.79 10.46 -5.60
N LEU A 33 7.26 9.58 -6.44
CA LEU A 33 7.99 8.50 -7.11
C LEU A 33 8.32 8.89 -8.54
N ILE A 34 9.60 8.81 -8.89
CA ILE A 34 10.09 9.14 -10.22
C ILE A 34 10.55 7.85 -10.89
N LEU A 35 9.86 7.42 -11.93
CA LEU A 35 10.23 6.26 -12.73
C LEU A 35 11.04 6.73 -13.94
N VAL A 36 12.26 6.23 -14.10
CA VAL A 36 13.14 6.65 -15.20
C VAL A 36 13.66 5.44 -15.97
N GLU A 37 13.33 5.37 -17.26
CA GLU A 37 13.92 4.38 -18.16
C GLU A 37 15.40 4.72 -18.39
N LYS A 38 16.25 3.69 -18.38
CA LYS A 38 17.68 3.85 -18.60
C LYS A 38 17.93 4.54 -19.95
N GLY A 39 18.72 5.62 -19.92
CA GLY A 39 19.00 6.45 -21.09
C GLY A 39 18.22 7.77 -21.13
N TYR A 40 17.27 7.96 -20.23
CA TYR A 40 16.59 9.23 -20.00
C TYR A 40 17.26 10.02 -18.88
N GLU A 41 17.02 11.34 -18.88
CA GLU A 41 17.59 12.25 -17.91
C GLU A 41 17.06 11.96 -16.51
N LEU A 42 18.00 11.85 -15.55
CA LEU A 42 17.67 11.71 -14.14
C LEU A 42 17.42 13.11 -13.57
N PRO A 43 16.31 13.34 -12.87
CA PRO A 43 16.07 14.62 -12.24
C PRO A 43 17.08 14.90 -11.13
N GLU A 44 17.45 16.17 -10.98
CA GLU A 44 18.42 16.62 -9.98
C GLU A 44 17.93 16.46 -8.53
N THR A 45 16.62 16.30 -8.34
CA THR A 45 15.98 16.20 -7.02
C THR A 45 14.92 15.10 -6.97
N GLY A 46 14.66 14.60 -5.76
CA GLY A 46 13.67 13.55 -5.48
C GLY A 46 14.25 12.13 -5.47
N ILE A 47 13.36 11.15 -5.37
CA ILE A 47 13.72 9.71 -5.36
C ILE A 47 13.40 9.11 -6.72
N SER A 48 14.44 8.65 -7.42
CA SER A 48 14.31 8.03 -8.73
C SER A 48 14.53 6.52 -8.68
N LEU A 49 13.60 5.78 -9.29
CA LEU A 49 13.72 4.37 -9.58
C LEU A 49 14.10 4.21 -11.05
N VAL A 50 15.34 3.81 -11.29
CA VAL A 50 15.87 3.61 -12.64
C VAL A 50 15.66 2.16 -13.06
N PHE A 51 15.10 1.96 -14.26
CA PHE A 51 14.82 0.63 -14.79
C PHE A 51 15.27 0.51 -16.25
N ALA A 52 15.57 -0.72 -16.67
CA ALA A 52 15.82 -1.04 -18.07
C ALA A 52 14.57 -1.68 -18.68
N LYS A 53 14.36 -1.51 -19.98
CA LYS A 53 13.17 -2.01 -20.69
C LYS A 53 13.01 -3.53 -20.54
N GLU A 54 14.11 -4.26 -20.49
CA GLU A 54 14.14 -5.71 -20.33
C GLU A 54 13.63 -6.16 -18.95
N ASN A 55 13.65 -5.26 -17.96
CA ASN A 55 13.27 -5.53 -16.57
C ASN A 55 11.89 -4.97 -16.21
N ILE A 56 11.06 -4.63 -17.21
CA ILE A 56 9.67 -4.20 -16.98
C ILE A 56 8.88 -5.22 -16.14
N PRO A 57 8.95 -6.54 -16.38
CA PRO A 57 8.24 -7.51 -15.54
C PRO A 57 8.61 -7.44 -14.05
N GLU A 58 9.90 -7.26 -13.74
CA GLU A 58 10.40 -7.11 -12.38
C GLU A 58 9.97 -5.79 -11.74
N LEU A 59 10.00 -4.69 -12.51
CA LEU A 59 9.50 -3.39 -12.08
C LEU A 59 8.00 -3.49 -11.73
N ILE A 60 7.21 -4.12 -12.58
CA ILE A 60 5.78 -4.32 -12.35
C ILE A 60 5.57 -5.06 -11.03
N ARG A 61 6.23 -6.20 -10.84
CA ARG A 61 6.15 -6.97 -9.59
C ARG A 61 6.52 -6.13 -8.37
N LEU A 62 7.52 -5.25 -8.48
CA LEU A 62 7.91 -4.34 -7.41
C LEU A 62 6.82 -3.30 -7.13
N LEU A 63 6.23 -2.69 -8.17
CA LEU A 63 5.14 -1.73 -8.05
C LEU A 63 3.89 -2.35 -7.41
N TYR A 64 3.56 -3.60 -7.77
CA TYR A 64 2.48 -4.34 -7.11
C TYR A 64 2.72 -4.48 -5.61
N LYS A 65 3.92 -4.88 -5.18
CA LYS A 65 4.26 -4.99 -3.75
C LYS A 65 4.13 -3.65 -3.00
N PHE A 66 4.55 -2.55 -3.63
CA PHE A 66 4.37 -1.21 -3.05
C PHE A 66 2.89 -0.83 -2.86
N ASN A 67 2.01 -1.36 -3.71
CA ASN A 67 0.57 -1.12 -3.61
C ASN A 67 -0.18 -2.15 -2.75
N GLU A 68 0.30 -3.40 -2.64
CA GLU A 68 -0.26 -4.43 -1.76
C GLU A 68 -0.12 -4.06 -0.28
N ASN A 69 0.95 -3.36 0.11
CA ASN A 69 1.10 -2.79 1.45
C ASN A 69 0.02 -1.75 1.83
N LYS A 70 -0.91 -1.41 0.92
CA LYS A 70 -2.06 -0.53 1.21
C LYS A 70 -3.37 -1.28 1.49
N GLN A 71 -3.39 -2.61 1.42
CA GLN A 71 -4.63 -3.40 1.59
C GLN A 71 -4.77 -4.09 2.96
N THR A 72 -3.77 -4.01 3.83
CA THR A 72 -4.00 -4.40 5.23
C THR A 72 -4.55 -3.17 5.95
N PRO A 73 -5.79 -3.19 6.47
CA PRO A 73 -6.25 -2.08 7.28
C PRO A 73 -5.31 -1.98 8.48
N ASP A 74 -4.62 -0.85 8.63
CA ASP A 74 -3.71 -0.59 9.76
C ASP A 74 -4.43 -0.68 11.11
N PHE A 75 -5.76 -0.71 11.10
CA PHE A 75 -6.64 -0.68 12.25
C PHE A 75 -7.76 -1.71 12.14
N LEU A 76 -8.11 -2.31 13.26
CA LEU A 76 -9.37 -3.02 13.47
C LEU A 76 -10.30 -2.17 14.36
N ILE A 77 -11.61 -2.35 14.24
CA ILE A 77 -12.55 -1.70 15.17
C ILE A 77 -12.81 -2.64 16.35
N GLY A 78 -12.33 -2.24 17.52
CA GLY A 78 -12.61 -2.89 18.80
C GLY A 78 -13.71 -2.16 19.56
N ARG A 79 -14.52 -2.89 20.34
CA ARG A 79 -15.45 -2.33 21.32
C ARG A 79 -14.83 -2.41 22.70
N LYS A 80 -14.92 -1.32 23.44
CA LYS A 80 -14.57 -1.24 24.86
C LYS A 80 -15.74 -0.57 25.58
N HIS A 81 -16.39 -1.29 26.50
CA HIS A 81 -17.63 -0.86 27.13
C HIS A 81 -18.71 -0.47 26.08
N GLU A 82 -19.06 0.81 25.99
CA GLU A 82 -20.07 1.34 25.06
C GLU A 82 -19.47 2.16 23.90
N THR A 83 -18.14 2.19 23.75
CA THR A 83 -17.45 2.91 22.68
C THR A 83 -16.77 1.96 21.70
N PHE A 84 -16.76 2.34 20.42
CA PHE A 84 -15.98 1.69 19.37
C PHE A 84 -14.71 2.51 19.14
N GLU A 85 -13.56 1.87 19.21
CA GLU A 85 -12.25 2.48 19.07
C GLU A 85 -11.49 1.81 17.92
N PRO A 86 -10.81 2.59 17.06
CA PRO A 86 -9.83 2.02 16.15
C PRO A 86 -8.62 1.51 16.95
N LEU A 87 -8.22 0.28 16.68
CA LEU A 87 -7.10 -0.41 17.31
C LEU A 87 -6.06 -0.73 16.24
N HIS A 88 -4.86 -0.18 16.36
CA HIS A 88 -3.81 -0.48 15.40
C HIS A 88 -3.37 -1.95 15.49
N LEU A 89 -3.02 -2.55 14.34
CA LEU A 89 -2.59 -3.95 14.29
C LEU A 89 -1.27 -4.20 15.03
N ASP A 90 -0.36 -3.22 15.09
CA ASP A 90 0.93 -3.33 15.79
C ASP A 90 0.79 -3.30 17.33
N GLU A 91 -0.31 -2.77 17.85
CA GLU A 91 -0.64 -2.79 19.28
C GLU A 91 -1.20 -4.14 19.75
N ILE A 92 -1.58 -5.03 18.83
CA ILE A 92 -2.19 -6.33 19.14
C ILE A 92 -1.12 -7.38 19.39
N LEU A 93 -1.09 -7.90 20.60
CA LEU A 93 -0.19 -8.99 21.01
C LEU A 93 -0.71 -10.36 20.56
N PHE A 94 -2.01 -10.60 20.77
CA PHE A 94 -2.68 -11.84 20.35
C PHE A 94 -4.20 -11.68 20.34
N PHE A 95 -4.88 -12.64 19.68
CA PHE A 95 -6.33 -12.76 19.70
C PHE A 95 -6.77 -13.91 20.60
N GLN A 96 -7.89 -13.73 21.29
CA GLN A 96 -8.53 -14.75 22.14
C GLN A 96 -9.99 -14.92 21.75
N SER A 97 -10.42 -16.14 21.48
CA SER A 97 -11.83 -16.48 21.36
C SER A 97 -12.40 -16.90 22.71
N ALA A 98 -13.52 -16.30 23.12
CA ALA A 98 -14.28 -16.74 24.29
C ALA A 98 -15.76 -16.80 23.94
N GLY A 99 -16.28 -18.02 23.78
CA GLY A 99 -17.64 -18.24 23.28
C GLY A 99 -17.78 -17.78 21.82
N ASN A 100 -18.79 -16.93 21.56
CA ASN A 100 -19.06 -16.36 20.24
C ASN A 100 -18.32 -15.03 19.98
N ASN A 101 -17.45 -14.62 20.91
CA ASN A 101 -16.78 -13.33 20.84
C ASN A 101 -15.29 -13.52 20.58
N LEU A 102 -14.74 -12.62 19.75
CA LEU A 102 -13.31 -12.51 19.49
C LEU A 102 -12.78 -11.27 20.22
N PHE A 103 -11.65 -11.41 20.90
CA PHE A 103 -10.99 -10.32 21.61
C PHE A 103 -9.59 -10.10 21.06
N ALA A 104 -9.20 -8.85 20.85
CA ALA A 104 -7.82 -8.44 20.58
C ALA A 104 -7.18 -7.93 21.88
N HIS A 105 -6.04 -8.51 22.27
CA HIS A 105 -5.30 -8.12 23.47
C HIS A 105 -4.11 -7.24 23.10
N THR A 106 -4.00 -6.09 23.78
CA THR A 106 -2.83 -5.21 23.74
C THR A 106 -2.06 -5.30 25.07
N GLU A 107 -0.92 -4.61 25.17
CA GLU A 107 -0.19 -4.51 26.45
C GLU A 107 -1.04 -3.93 27.60
N LYS A 108 -2.02 -3.08 27.27
CA LYS A 108 -2.81 -2.34 28.26
C LYS A 108 -4.14 -3.01 28.58
N GLN A 109 -4.79 -3.62 27.60
CA GLN A 109 -6.19 -4.08 27.73
C GLN A 109 -6.66 -4.99 26.58
N ALA A 110 -7.88 -5.51 26.71
CA ALA A 110 -8.56 -6.30 25.69
C ALA A 110 -9.73 -5.53 25.07
N TYR A 111 -9.92 -5.71 23.76
CA TYR A 111 -11.00 -5.14 22.97
C TYR A 111 -11.87 -6.24 22.35
N GLU A 112 -13.19 -6.13 22.42
CA GLU A 112 -14.11 -7.06 21.75
C GLU A 112 -14.25 -6.68 20.27
N MET A 113 -13.98 -7.61 19.36
CA MET A 113 -13.97 -7.35 17.92
C MET A 113 -15.38 -7.49 17.34
N LYS A 114 -15.84 -6.46 16.61
CA LYS A 114 -17.17 -6.50 15.98
C LYS A 114 -17.10 -7.33 14.69
N HIS A 115 -17.80 -8.47 14.67
CA HIS A 115 -17.84 -9.38 13.52
C HIS A 115 -18.38 -8.73 12.23
N LYS A 116 -17.52 -8.70 11.20
CA LYS A 116 -17.79 -9.17 9.83
C LYS A 116 -16.42 -9.53 9.20
N LEU A 117 -15.96 -10.76 9.41
CA LEU A 117 -14.71 -11.26 8.81
C LEU A 117 -14.91 -11.82 7.40
N PHE A 118 -16.11 -11.68 6.81
CA PHE A 118 -16.38 -12.05 5.42
C PHE A 118 -17.46 -11.12 4.83
N GLU A 119 -17.13 -10.46 3.72
CA GLU A 119 -18.07 -10.18 2.63
C GLU A 119 -17.60 -10.95 1.39
#